data_AF-A0A7K7V1H9-F1
#
_entry.id   AF-A0A7K7V1H9-F1
#
_cell.length_a   1.000
_cell.length_b   1.000
_cell.length_c   1.000
_cell.angle_alpha   90.00
_cell.angle_beta   90.00
_cell.angle_gamma   90.00
#
_symmetry.space_group_name_H-M   'P 1'
#
loop_
_entity.id
_entity.type
_entity.pdbx_description
1 polymer ?
#
loop_
_entity_poly.entity_id
_entity_poly.type
_entity_poly.pdbx_seq_one_letter_code
_entity_poly.pdbx_strand_id
1 'polypeptide(L)'
;RSRSAAFMSPQFQTLEQERETRLVSNYALAKENLSLRPRLEDGKAALAIKYQELREIREACWDKQQRLGTYAATRSPQGALGRLQAELEAAEAESEAQMERFLSQELPLDAFLESFRRSRAQSHLRRARVEKLQDLLRAERLRGAPGAPTPAPP
;
A
#
# COMPACT_ATOMS: atom_id res chain seq x y z
N ARG A 1 -12.81 77.36 27.82
CA ARG A 1 -12.55 76.71 26.50
C ARG A 1 -11.65 77.65 25.70
N SER A 2 -10.73 77.09 24.90
CA SER A 2 -9.80 77.78 23.99
C SER A 2 -8.47 78.25 24.61
N ARG A 3 -7.52 77.32 24.77
CA ARG A 3 -6.06 77.59 24.82
C ARG A 3 -5.30 76.25 24.83
N SER A 4 -5.31 75.54 23.69
CA SER A 4 -4.38 74.40 23.50
C SER A 4 -3.90 74.22 22.06
N ALA A 5 -4.40 75.03 21.11
CA ALA A 5 -4.06 74.92 19.70
C ALA A 5 -2.84 75.79 19.29
N ALA A 6 -2.19 76.49 20.22
CA ALA A 6 -1.24 77.55 19.87
C ALA A 6 0.26 77.19 19.89
N PHE A 7 0.68 75.99 20.30
CA PHE A 7 2.10 75.59 20.18
C PHE A 7 2.25 74.08 19.98
N MET A 8 2.01 73.64 18.74
CA MET A 8 2.46 72.33 18.29
C MET A 8 3.61 72.60 17.34
N SER A 9 4.79 72.03 17.58
CA SER A 9 5.91 72.19 16.65
C SER A 9 5.52 71.66 15.28
N PRO A 10 6.04 72.19 14.16
CA PRO A 10 5.73 71.69 12.82
C PRO A 10 5.97 70.18 12.70
N GLN A 11 7.01 69.67 13.36
CA GLN A 11 7.32 68.25 13.44
C GLN A 11 6.21 67.44 14.14
N PHE A 12 5.64 67.96 15.22
CA PHE A 12 4.53 67.30 15.92
C PHE A 12 3.24 67.32 15.09
N GLN A 13 2.97 68.40 14.35
CA GLN A 13 1.82 68.46 13.44
C GLN A 13 1.93 67.44 12.29
N THR A 14 3.12 67.27 11.70
CA THR A 14 3.38 66.25 10.68
C THR A 14 3.16 64.85 11.24
N LEU A 15 3.67 64.56 12.44
CA LEU A 15 3.49 63.26 13.09
C LEU A 15 2.01 62.96 13.40
N GLU A 16 1.21 63.96 13.80
CA GLU A 16 -0.23 63.76 14.00
C GLU A 16 -0.96 63.47 12.67
N GLN A 17 -0.61 64.15 11.58
CA GLN A 17 -1.18 63.87 10.25
C GLN A 17 -0.79 62.46 9.76
N GLU A 18 0.47 62.05 9.96
CA GLU A 18 0.93 60.69 9.66
C GLU A 18 0.19 59.65 10.51
N ARG A 19 -0.07 59.95 11.79
CA ARG A 19 -0.84 59.08 12.67
C ARG A 19 -2.28 58.94 12.17
N GLU A 20 -2.95 60.03 11.83
CA GLU A 20 -4.32 60.01 11.31
C GLU A 20 -4.43 59.22 10.00
N THR A 21 -3.51 59.45 9.06
CA THR A 21 -3.48 58.73 7.78
C THR A 21 -3.25 57.22 7.99
N ARG A 22 -2.35 56.85 8.91
CA ARG A 22 -2.12 55.44 9.29
C ARG A 22 -3.35 54.83 9.97
N LEU A 23 -4.05 55.56 10.83
CA LEU A 23 -5.27 55.08 11.49
C LEU A 23 -6.39 54.82 10.48
N VAL A 24 -6.61 55.75 9.54
CA VAL A 24 -7.61 55.59 8.47
C VAL A 24 -7.28 54.39 7.59
N SER A 25 -6.01 54.28 7.17
CA SER A 25 -5.53 53.15 6.36
C SER A 25 -5.67 51.81 7.11
N ASN A 26 -5.25 51.74 8.37
CA ASN A 26 -5.37 50.55 9.19
C ASN A 26 -6.83 50.13 9.39
N TYR A 27 -7.73 51.09 9.64
CA TYR A 27 -9.16 50.83 9.76
C TYR A 27 -9.75 50.28 8.45
N ALA A 28 -9.40 50.87 7.30
CA ALA A 28 -9.87 50.39 6.00
C ALA A 28 -9.41 48.94 5.74
N LEU A 29 -8.12 48.65 5.97
CA LEU A 29 -7.58 47.29 5.84
C LEU A 29 -8.20 46.31 6.83
N ALA A 30 -8.44 46.72 8.08
CA ALA A 30 -9.10 45.87 9.08
C ALA A 30 -10.54 45.52 8.65
N LYS A 31 -11.28 46.50 8.13
CA LYS A 31 -12.64 46.29 7.62
C LYS A 31 -12.65 45.35 6.42
N GLU A 32 -11.72 45.52 5.47
CA GLU A 32 -11.57 44.64 4.32
C GLU A 32 -11.20 43.22 4.75
N ASN A 33 -10.20 43.07 5.64
CA ASN A 33 -9.79 41.78 6.18
C ASN A 33 -10.94 41.05 6.88
N LEU A 34 -11.74 41.76 7.68
CA LEU A 34 -12.93 41.20 8.31
C LEU A 34 -13.98 40.75 7.29
N SER A 35 -14.14 41.49 6.19
CA SER A 35 -15.06 41.12 5.12
C SER A 35 -14.63 39.88 4.32
N LEU A 36 -13.31 39.66 4.18
CA LEU A 36 -12.75 38.50 3.46
C LEU A 36 -12.70 37.24 4.32
N ARG A 37 -12.63 37.39 5.64
CA ARG A 37 -12.53 36.30 6.61
C ARG A 37 -13.55 35.16 6.39
N PRO A 38 -14.87 35.40 6.25
CA PRO A 38 -15.84 34.31 6.05
C PRO A 38 -15.53 33.49 4.80
N ARG A 39 -15.25 34.14 3.67
CA ARG A 39 -14.91 33.46 2.42
C ARG A 39 -13.63 32.61 2.55
N LEU A 40 -12.64 33.09 3.31
CA LEU A 40 -11.41 32.33 3.57
C LEU A 40 -11.66 31.14 4.50
N GLU A 41 -12.49 31.30 5.51
CA GLU A 41 -12.88 30.23 6.43
C GLU A 41 -13.69 29.14 5.69
N ASP A 42 -14.65 29.53 4.87
CA ASP A 42 -15.41 28.63 4.00
C ASP A 42 -14.51 27.89 3.02
N GLY A 43 -13.59 28.61 2.38
CA GLY A 43 -12.61 28.02 1.46
C GLY A 43 -11.69 27.01 2.14
N LYS A 44 -11.23 27.30 3.36
CA LYS A 44 -10.43 26.35 4.17
C LYS A 44 -11.24 25.12 4.56
N ALA A 45 -12.50 25.30 4.95
CA ALA A 45 -13.38 24.18 5.31
C ALA A 45 -13.65 23.27 4.09
N ALA A 46 -13.99 23.85 2.95
CA ALA A 46 -14.20 23.11 1.70
C ALA A 46 -12.94 22.35 1.26
N LEU A 47 -11.78 23.00 1.36
CA LEU A 47 -10.50 22.36 1.05
C LEU A 47 -10.20 21.19 2.00
N ALA A 48 -10.45 21.36 3.31
CA ALA A 48 -10.27 20.30 4.29
C ALA A 48 -11.17 19.08 3.98
N ILE A 49 -12.43 19.31 3.58
CA ILE A 49 -13.34 18.24 3.14
C ILE A 49 -12.75 17.50 1.92
N LYS A 50 -12.24 18.22 0.91
CA LYS A 50 -11.63 17.60 -0.26
C LYS A 50 -10.37 16.80 0.04
N TYR A 51 -9.53 17.27 0.96
CA TYR A 51 -8.39 16.49 1.43
C TYR A 51 -8.81 15.22 2.16
N GLN A 52 -9.88 15.29 2.96
CA GLN A 52 -10.42 14.12 3.65
C GLN A 52 -10.99 13.10 2.66
N GLU A 53 -11.80 13.51 1.70
CA GLU A 53 -12.30 12.64 0.62
C GLU A 53 -11.13 11.98 -0.16
N LEU A 54 -10.11 12.75 -0.53
CA LEU A 54 -8.94 12.23 -1.23
C LEU A 54 -8.20 11.19 -0.39
N ARG A 55 -8.05 11.45 0.91
CA ARG A 55 -7.40 10.51 1.82
C ARG A 55 -8.15 9.19 1.88
N GLU A 56 -9.47 9.24 2.05
CA GLU A 56 -10.32 8.04 2.09
C GLU A 56 -10.24 7.23 0.80
N ILE A 57 -10.31 7.89 -0.36
CA ILE A 57 -10.17 7.23 -1.66
C ILE A 57 -8.78 6.61 -1.81
N ARG A 58 -7.72 7.32 -1.38
CA ARG A 58 -6.35 6.81 -1.44
C ARG A 58 -6.17 5.57 -0.57
N GLU A 59 -6.67 5.59 0.66
CA GLU A 59 -6.65 4.45 1.58
C GLU A 59 -7.42 3.26 0.98
N ALA A 60 -8.64 3.48 0.47
CA ALA A 60 -9.42 2.44 -0.18
C ALA A 60 -8.74 1.85 -1.44
N CYS A 61 -8.09 2.69 -2.24
CA CYS A 61 -7.31 2.25 -3.41
C CYS A 61 -6.09 1.45 -2.97
N TRP A 62 -5.40 1.89 -1.92
CA TRP A 62 -4.26 1.17 -1.36
C TRP A 62 -4.67 -0.23 -0.87
N ASP A 63 -5.76 -0.34 -0.12
CA ASP A 63 -6.28 -1.61 0.37
C ASP A 63 -6.64 -2.55 -0.78
N LYS A 64 -7.32 -2.04 -1.82
CA LYS A 64 -7.62 -2.81 -3.04
C LYS A 64 -6.35 -3.28 -3.73
N GLN A 65 -5.34 -2.43 -3.83
CA GLN A 65 -4.05 -2.77 -4.44
C GLN A 65 -3.34 -3.88 -3.65
N GLN A 66 -3.32 -3.79 -2.32
CA GLN A 66 -2.73 -4.83 -1.46
C GLN A 66 -3.47 -6.17 -1.63
N ARG A 67 -4.81 -6.14 -1.60
CA ARG A 67 -5.62 -7.34 -1.83
C ARG A 67 -5.34 -7.95 -3.20
N LEU A 68 -5.32 -7.15 -4.25
CA LEU A 68 -4.96 -7.61 -5.60
C LEU A 68 -3.55 -8.20 -5.64
N GLY A 69 -2.57 -7.57 -4.97
CA GLY A 69 -1.22 -8.10 -4.83
C GLY A 69 -1.20 -9.49 -4.19
N THR A 70 -1.93 -9.69 -3.09
CA THR A 70 -2.02 -11.00 -2.43
C THR A 70 -2.74 -12.05 -3.30
N TYR A 71 -3.84 -11.68 -3.99
CA TYR A 71 -4.53 -12.58 -4.91
C TYR A 71 -3.67 -12.94 -6.13
N ALA A 72 -2.91 -11.98 -6.67
CA ALA A 72 -2.00 -12.21 -7.77
C ALA A 72 -0.82 -13.10 -7.34
N ALA A 73 -0.22 -12.85 -6.17
CA ALA A 73 0.87 -13.66 -5.64
C ALA A 73 0.41 -15.10 -5.39
N THR A 74 -0.76 -15.29 -4.76
CA THR A 74 -1.32 -16.63 -4.52
C THR A 74 -1.66 -17.34 -5.83
N ARG A 75 -2.28 -16.67 -6.81
CA ARG A 75 -2.62 -17.30 -8.10
C ARG A 75 -1.48 -17.36 -9.09
N SER A 76 -0.32 -16.77 -8.78
CA SER A 76 0.86 -16.83 -9.64
C SER A 76 1.34 -18.28 -9.80
N PRO A 77 2.01 -18.61 -10.92
CA PRO A 77 2.62 -19.92 -11.10
C PRO A 77 3.63 -20.29 -9.99
N GLN A 78 4.42 -19.32 -9.49
CA GLN A 78 5.28 -19.51 -8.32
C GLN A 78 4.49 -19.79 -7.03
N GLY A 79 3.39 -19.07 -6.80
CA GLY A 79 2.51 -19.31 -5.65
C GLY A 79 1.82 -20.68 -5.72
N ALA A 80 1.44 -21.12 -6.92
CA ALA A 80 0.93 -22.46 -7.16
C ALA A 80 1.99 -23.55 -6.91
N LEU A 81 3.23 -23.30 -7.32
CA LEU A 81 4.36 -24.20 -7.04
C LEU A 81 4.59 -24.35 -5.53
N GLY A 82 4.63 -23.24 -4.78
CA GLY A 82 4.81 -23.30 -3.32
C GLY A 82 3.70 -24.07 -2.60
N ARG A 83 2.43 -23.89 -3.01
CA ARG A 83 1.32 -24.70 -2.48
C ARG A 83 1.50 -26.19 -2.78
N LEU A 84 1.85 -26.52 -4.01
CA LEU A 84 2.03 -27.90 -4.44
C LEU A 84 3.19 -28.58 -3.71
N GLN A 85 4.26 -27.83 -3.39
CA GLN A 85 5.37 -28.31 -2.55
C GLN A 85 4.89 -28.59 -1.11
N ALA A 86 4.15 -27.68 -0.49
CA ALA A 86 3.60 -27.92 0.84
C ALA A 86 2.64 -29.13 0.88
N GLU A 87 1.81 -29.33 -0.15
CA GLU A 87 0.96 -30.52 -0.27
C GLU A 87 1.77 -31.81 -0.49
N LEU A 88 2.92 -31.75 -1.16
CA LEU A 88 3.83 -32.87 -1.32
C LEU A 88 4.44 -33.26 0.03
N GLU A 89 5.01 -32.28 0.75
CA GLU A 89 5.59 -32.48 2.07
C GLU A 89 4.57 -33.07 3.05
N ALA A 90 3.33 -32.56 3.04
CA ALA A 90 2.26 -33.10 3.87
C ALA A 90 1.91 -34.56 3.54
N ALA A 91 1.89 -34.93 2.26
CA ALA A 91 1.63 -36.31 1.85
C ALA A 91 2.80 -37.24 2.18
N GLU A 92 4.04 -36.76 2.05
CA GLU A 92 5.24 -37.51 2.46
C GLU A 92 5.22 -37.78 3.97
N ALA A 93 4.97 -36.74 4.78
CA ALA A 93 4.85 -36.84 6.23
C ALA A 93 3.70 -37.76 6.67
N GLU A 94 2.55 -37.72 5.99
CA GLU A 94 1.45 -38.66 6.27
C GLU A 94 1.89 -40.11 6.02
N SER A 95 2.60 -40.37 4.92
CA SER A 95 3.08 -41.71 4.61
C SER A 95 4.12 -42.21 5.63
N GLU A 96 4.97 -41.32 6.14
CA GLU A 96 5.94 -41.61 7.20
C GLU A 96 5.22 -41.95 8.52
N ALA A 97 4.25 -41.12 8.93
CA ALA A 97 3.46 -41.38 10.13
C ALA A 97 2.68 -42.71 10.06
N GLN A 98 2.15 -43.06 8.87
CA GLN A 98 1.50 -44.36 8.67
C GLN A 98 2.49 -45.53 8.79
N MET A 99 3.71 -45.36 8.28
CA MET A 99 4.78 -46.36 8.40
C MET A 99 5.19 -46.55 9.86
N GLU A 100 5.42 -45.46 10.60
CA GLU A 100 5.78 -45.50 12.02
C GLU A 100 4.73 -46.22 12.86
N ARG A 101 3.45 -45.87 12.67
CA ARG A 101 2.33 -46.52 13.38
C ARG A 101 2.23 -48.02 13.07
N PHE A 102 2.48 -48.41 11.82
CA PHE A 102 2.51 -49.82 11.44
C PHE A 102 3.67 -50.57 12.11
N LEU A 103 4.87 -49.99 12.12
CA LEU A 103 6.05 -50.57 12.79
C LEU A 103 5.88 -50.68 14.30
N SER A 104 5.16 -49.74 14.91
CA SER A 104 4.77 -49.79 16.33
C SER A 104 3.58 -50.72 16.62
N GLN A 105 3.09 -51.47 15.64
CA GLN A 105 1.94 -52.39 15.78
C GLN A 105 0.62 -51.70 16.15
N GLU A 106 0.51 -50.39 15.95
CA GLU A 106 -0.70 -49.59 16.21
C GLU A 106 -1.68 -49.59 15.04
N LEU A 107 -1.26 -50.12 13.89
CA LEU A 107 -2.05 -50.16 12.65
C LEU A 107 -2.01 -51.58 12.06
N PRO A 108 -3.17 -52.23 11.83
CA PRO A 108 -3.20 -53.56 11.22
C PRO A 108 -2.77 -53.51 9.75
N LEU A 109 -2.26 -54.64 9.24
CA LEU A 109 -1.66 -54.73 7.91
C LEU A 109 -2.61 -54.27 6.79
N ASP A 110 -3.86 -54.71 6.79
CA ASP A 110 -4.80 -54.37 5.72
C ASP A 110 -5.11 -52.87 5.68
N ALA A 111 -5.30 -52.25 6.86
CA ALA A 111 -5.54 -50.81 6.97
C ALA A 111 -4.31 -50.00 6.55
N PHE A 112 -3.11 -50.43 6.97
CA PHE A 112 -1.85 -49.84 6.53
C PHE A 112 -1.70 -49.88 5.02
N LEU A 113 -1.89 -51.05 4.39
CA LEU A 113 -1.73 -51.20 2.95
C LEU A 113 -2.70 -50.31 2.17
N GLU A 114 -3.94 -50.16 2.63
CA GLU A 114 -4.92 -49.28 1.98
C GLU A 114 -4.50 -47.80 2.10
N SER A 115 -4.22 -47.32 3.32
CA SER A 115 -3.90 -45.90 3.56
C SER A 115 -2.55 -45.49 2.98
N PHE A 116 -1.53 -46.34 3.14
CA PHE A 116 -0.16 -46.08 2.69
C PHE A 116 -0.05 -46.06 1.18
N ARG A 117 -0.68 -46.99 0.47
CA ARG A 117 -0.72 -46.95 -1.00
C ARG A 117 -1.39 -45.68 -1.50
N ARG A 118 -2.48 -45.24 -0.86
CA ARG A 118 -3.16 -43.99 -1.22
C ARG A 118 -2.26 -42.78 -1.00
N SER A 119 -1.66 -42.64 0.18
CA SER A 119 -0.77 -41.52 0.52
C SER A 119 0.48 -41.48 -0.38
N ARG A 120 1.14 -42.64 -0.60
CA ARG A 120 2.29 -42.75 -1.50
C ARG A 120 1.95 -42.43 -2.95
N ALA A 121 0.82 -42.92 -3.47
CA ALA A 121 0.38 -42.60 -4.82
C ALA A 121 0.18 -41.07 -4.99
N GLN A 122 -0.39 -40.41 -3.98
CA GLN A 122 -0.55 -38.96 -4.00
C GLN A 122 0.78 -38.20 -3.92
N SER A 123 1.71 -38.63 -3.05
CA SER A 123 3.06 -38.05 -2.96
C SER A 123 3.78 -38.14 -4.31
N HIS A 124 3.83 -39.32 -4.94
CA HIS A 124 4.47 -39.48 -6.25
C HIS A 124 3.81 -38.62 -7.34
N LEU A 125 2.49 -38.54 -7.37
CA LEU A 125 1.76 -37.69 -8.31
C LEU A 125 2.08 -36.21 -8.10
N ARG A 126 2.11 -35.74 -6.85
CA ARG A 126 2.44 -34.34 -6.53
C ARG A 126 3.89 -34.02 -6.88
N ARG A 127 4.83 -34.93 -6.61
CA ARG A 127 6.24 -34.79 -6.98
C ARG A 127 6.42 -34.61 -8.49
N ALA A 128 5.79 -35.45 -9.30
CA ALA A 128 5.82 -35.32 -10.75
C ALA A 128 5.22 -33.97 -11.23
N ARG A 129 4.15 -33.51 -10.58
CA ARG A 129 3.55 -32.18 -10.87
C ARG A 129 4.48 -31.03 -10.47
N VAL A 130 5.17 -31.12 -9.34
CA VAL A 130 6.16 -30.12 -8.88
C VAL A 130 7.28 -30.00 -9.92
N GLU A 131 7.90 -31.12 -10.28
CA GLU A 131 8.98 -31.18 -11.26
C GLU A 131 8.53 -30.57 -12.60
N LYS A 132 7.34 -30.97 -13.08
CA LYS A 132 6.79 -30.45 -14.34
C LYS A 132 6.54 -28.94 -14.30
N LEU A 133 5.98 -28.41 -13.22
CA LEU A 133 5.74 -26.97 -13.07
C LEU A 133 7.05 -26.20 -12.96
N GLN A 134 8.05 -26.74 -12.26
CA GLN A 134 9.39 -26.14 -12.21
C GLN A 134 10.04 -26.08 -13.59
N ASP A 135 9.92 -27.14 -14.39
CA ASP A 135 10.44 -27.15 -15.77
C ASP A 135 9.76 -26.10 -16.64
N LEU A 136 8.43 -25.98 -16.56
CA LEU A 136 7.67 -24.97 -17.31
C LEU A 136 8.11 -23.56 -16.91
N LEU A 137 8.26 -23.28 -15.61
CA LEU A 137 8.70 -21.98 -15.13
C LEU A 137 10.14 -21.66 -15.53
N ARG A 138 11.02 -22.66 -15.57
CA ARG A 138 12.38 -22.52 -16.09
C ARG A 138 12.35 -22.22 -17.59
N ALA A 139 11.54 -22.92 -18.37
CA ALA A 139 11.39 -22.70 -19.81
C ALA A 139 10.82 -21.31 -20.14
N GLU A 140 9.83 -20.83 -19.39
CA GLU A 140 9.29 -19.48 -19.55
C GLU A 140 10.33 -18.39 -19.29
N ARG A 141 11.17 -18.55 -18.25
CA ARG A 141 12.27 -17.62 -17.96
C ARG A 141 13.30 -17.57 -19.10
N LEU A 142 13.62 -18.72 -19.69
CA LEU A 142 14.52 -18.80 -20.84
C LEU A 142 13.91 -18.16 -22.09
N ARG A 143 12.58 -18.29 -22.28
CA ARG A 143 11.87 -17.69 -23.42
C ARG A 143 11.64 -16.18 -23.27
N GLY A 144 11.60 -15.69 -22.03
CA GLY A 144 11.40 -14.27 -21.69
C GLY A 144 12.70 -13.46 -21.53
N ALA A 145 13.88 -14.05 -21.72
CA ALA A 145 15.13 -13.31 -21.71
C ALA A 145 15.19 -12.38 -22.94
N PRO A 146 15.27 -11.05 -22.77
CA PRO A 146 15.48 -10.15 -23.90
C PRO A 146 16.85 -10.47 -24.50
N GLY A 147 16.90 -10.59 -25.82
CA GLY A 147 18.12 -10.85 -26.58
C GLY A 147 19.25 -9.92 -26.13
N ALA A 148 20.44 -10.49 -26.04
CA ALA A 148 21.68 -9.78 -25.81
C ALA A 148 21.81 -8.56 -26.74
N PRO A 149 22.41 -7.44 -26.29
CA PRO A 149 22.62 -6.28 -27.13
C PRO A 149 23.52 -6.67 -28.30
N THR A 150 22.96 -6.68 -29.52
CA THR A 150 23.74 -6.71 -30.75
C THR A 150 24.71 -5.52 -30.74
N PRO A 151 26.03 -5.74 -30.88
CA PRO A 151 26.97 -4.64 -31.01
C PRO A 151 26.65 -3.88 -32.31
N ALA A 152 26.51 -2.57 -32.20
CA ALA A 152 26.26 -1.70 -33.35
C ALA A 152 27.44 -1.80 -34.34
N PRO A 153 27.17 -1.85 -35.66
CA PRO A 153 28.23 -1.87 -36.67
C PRO A 153 28.92 -0.49 -36.76
N PRO A 154 30.14 -0.44 -37.35
CA PRO A 154 31.05 0.71 -37.28
C PRO A 154 30.53 1.97 -37.97
#